data_AF-A0A0B6YPE3-F1
#
_entry.id   AF-A0A0B6YPE3-F1
#
_cell.length_a   1.000
_cell.length_b   1.000
_cell.length_c   1.000
_cell.angle_alpha   90.00
_cell.angle_beta   90.00
_cell.angle_gamma   90.00
#
_symmetry.space_group_name_H-M   'P 1'
#
loop_
_entity.id
_entity.type
_entity.pdbx_description
1 polymer ?
#
loop_
_entity_poly.entity_id
_entity_poly.type
_entity_poly.pdbx_seq_one_letter_code
_entity_poly.pdbx_strand_id
1 'polypeptide(L)'
;TDNTYNRPGRAVRATIESAMREIEQSVGNSTQSCVSFVPRTTEIDYLDVRNGNSCSSVIGLDYTGPQVSTFAVECAIKGTIIHEL
;
A
#
# COMPACT_ATOMS: atom_id res chain seq x y z
N THR A 1 -7.09 18.13 7.67
CA THR A 1 -7.28 17.50 8.99
C THR A 1 -6.93 16.04 8.84
N ASP A 2 -5.92 15.57 9.56
CA ASP A 2 -5.41 14.21 9.50
C ASP A 2 -6.26 13.32 10.41
N ASN A 3 -7.27 12.65 9.84
CA ASN A 3 -8.18 11.78 10.59
C ASN A 3 -7.50 10.44 10.89
N THR A 4 -7.01 10.29 12.12
CA THR A 4 -6.30 9.10 12.60
C THR A 4 -7.14 7.82 12.57
N TYR A 5 -8.47 7.91 12.48
CA TYR A 5 -9.36 6.74 12.32
C TYR A 5 -9.10 5.99 11.01
N ASN A 6 -8.74 6.71 9.95
CA ASN A 6 -8.52 6.13 8.63
C ASN A 6 -7.10 5.58 8.46
N ARG A 7 -6.23 5.62 9.47
CA ARG A 7 -4.83 5.17 9.34
C ARG A 7 -4.62 3.73 9.84
N PRO A 8 -3.94 2.87 9.07
CA PRO A 8 -3.52 1.55 9.51
C PRO A 8 -2.93 1.56 10.91
N GLY A 9 -3.47 0.72 11.79
CA GLY A 9 -2.88 0.48 13.10
C GLY A 9 -1.44 -0.03 12.98
N ARG A 10 -0.62 0.15 14.03
CA ARG A 10 0.83 -0.15 13.98
C ARG A 10 1.16 -1.53 13.42
N ALA A 11 0.43 -2.57 13.83
CA ALA A 11 0.65 -3.93 13.35
C ALA A 11 0.34 -4.07 11.84
N VAL A 12 -0.81 -3.56 11.41
CA VAL A 12 -1.21 -3.54 9.99
C VAL A 12 -0.20 -2.77 9.15
N ARG A 13 0.23 -1.60 9.62
CA ARG A 13 1.28 -0.79 8.98
C ARG A 13 2.58 -1.57 8.80
N ALA A 14 3.04 -2.29 9.83
CA ALA A 14 4.25 -3.09 9.74
C ALA A 14 4.12 -4.21 8.70
N THR A 15 2.94 -4.83 8.58
CA THR A 15 2.66 -5.82 7.54
C THR A 15 2.63 -5.20 6.15
N ILE A 16 2.02 -4.01 5.98
CA ILE A 16 2.01 -3.26 4.71
C ILE A 16 3.44 -2.96 4.27
N GLU A 17 4.25 -2.37 5.15
CA GLU A 17 5.66 -2.07 4.86
C GLU A 17 6.46 -3.35 4.56
N SER A 18 6.11 -4.49 5.18
CA SER A 18 6.73 -5.78 4.87
C SER A 18 6.33 -6.33 3.50
N ALA A 19 5.07 -6.16 3.09
CA ALA A 19 4.58 -6.56 1.77
C ALA A 19 5.22 -5.71 0.66
N MET A 20 5.28 -4.39 0.86
CA MET A 20 5.96 -3.46 -0.05
C MET A 20 7.43 -3.87 -0.29
N ARG A 21 8.18 -4.16 0.78
CA ARG A 21 9.57 -4.64 0.66
C ARG A 21 9.70 -5.95 -0.11
N GLU A 22 8.74 -6.86 0.04
CA GLU A 22 8.75 -8.12 -0.70
C GLU A 22 8.52 -7.90 -2.19
N ILE A 23 7.60 -7.01 -2.56
CA ILE A 23 7.37 -6.61 -3.95
C ILE A 23 8.64 -5.96 -4.52
N GLU A 24 9.27 -5.03 -3.80
CA GLU A 24 10.51 -4.38 -4.23
C GLU A 24 11.65 -5.36 -4.52
N GLN A 25 11.76 -6.41 -3.71
CA GLN A 25 12.79 -7.45 -3.84
C GLN A 25 12.46 -8.49 -4.91
N SER A 26 11.17 -8.70 -5.18
CA SER A 26 10.69 -9.75 -6.10
C SER A 26 10.43 -9.23 -7.52
N VAL A 27 10.19 -7.92 -7.67
CA VAL A 27 9.92 -7.29 -8.95
C VAL A 27 11.17 -6.57 -9.46
N GLY A 28 11.92 -7.25 -10.30
CA GLY A 28 13.17 -6.77 -10.87
C GLY A 28 14.16 -7.90 -11.13
N ASN A 29 15.44 -7.61 -11.01
CA ASN A 29 16.51 -8.61 -11.04
C ASN A 29 17.42 -8.43 -9.80
N SER A 30 18.44 -9.28 -9.67
CA SER A 30 19.37 -9.28 -8.52
C SER A 30 20.15 -7.97 -8.33
N THR A 31 20.12 -7.06 -9.29
CA THR A 31 20.87 -5.79 -9.30
C THR A 31 19.99 -4.54 -9.40
N GLN A 32 18.69 -4.69 -9.68
CA GLN A 32 17.78 -3.57 -9.94
C GLN A 32 16.34 -3.95 -9.57
N SER A 33 15.74 -3.22 -8.64
CA SER A 33 14.29 -3.22 -8.43
C SER A 33 13.61 -2.38 -9.52
N CYS A 34 12.46 -2.84 -10.00
CA CYS A 34 11.64 -2.12 -10.98
C CYS A 34 10.46 -1.38 -10.34
N VAL A 35 10.14 -1.70 -9.08
CA VAL A 35 9.10 -1.05 -8.28
C VAL A 35 9.73 -0.58 -6.97
N SER A 36 9.30 0.58 -6.47
CA SER A 36 9.74 1.13 -5.18
C SER A 36 8.60 1.90 -4.53
N PHE A 37 8.36 1.63 -3.26
CA PHE A 37 7.37 2.33 -2.44
C PHE A 37 8.08 3.41 -1.65
N VAL A 38 7.80 4.66 -1.98
CA VAL A 38 8.41 5.83 -1.33
C VAL A 38 7.36 6.61 -0.55
N PRO A 39 7.69 7.15 0.65
CA PRO A 39 6.80 8.06 1.34
C PRO A 39 6.50 9.27 0.47
N ARG A 40 5.21 9.52 0.25
CA ARG A 40 4.74 10.66 -0.53
C ARG A 40 5.27 11.98 0.05
N THR A 41 5.69 12.88 -0.83
CA THR A 41 5.99 14.27 -0.56
C THR A 41 4.96 15.20 -1.21
N THR A 42 5.03 15.35 -2.52
CA THR A 42 4.27 16.34 -3.32
C THR A 42 3.64 15.73 -4.56
N GLU A 43 3.78 14.41 -4.73
CA GLU A 43 3.25 13.68 -5.87
C GLU A 43 1.71 13.82 -5.92
N ILE A 44 1.20 14.03 -7.14
CA ILE A 44 -0.23 14.21 -7.41
C ILE A 44 -0.94 12.88 -7.24
N ASP A 45 -0.45 11.86 -7.94
CA ASP A 45 -0.95 10.49 -7.86
C ASP A 45 -0.14 9.69 -6.86
N TYR A 46 -0.83 9.07 -5.91
CA TYR A 46 -0.20 8.28 -4.87
C TYR A 46 -1.19 7.30 -4.27
N LEU A 47 -0.63 6.23 -3.71
CA LEU A 47 -1.38 5.25 -2.93
C LEU A 47 -1.75 5.83 -1.56
N ASP A 48 -3.05 5.99 -1.30
CA ASP A 48 -3.59 6.41 -0.01
C ASP A 48 -4.11 5.19 0.75
N VAL A 49 -3.23 4.63 1.58
CA VAL A 49 -3.54 3.42 2.34
C VAL A 49 -4.33 3.73 3.60
N ARG A 50 -5.54 3.19 3.70
CA ARG A 50 -6.49 3.48 4.78
C ARG A 50 -6.99 2.22 5.49
N ASN A 51 -7.45 2.40 6.73
CA ASN A 51 -8.34 1.44 7.38
C ASN A 51 -9.66 1.40 6.62
N GLY A 52 -10.22 0.20 6.48
CA GLY A 52 -11.57 0.01 5.97
C GLY A 52 -12.19 -1.27 6.51
N ASN A 53 -13.29 -1.68 5.88
CA ASN A 53 -14.02 -2.91 6.22
C ASN A 53 -13.85 -4.00 5.14
N SER A 54 -12.92 -3.79 4.21
CA SER A 54 -12.61 -4.68 3.09
C SER A 54 -11.13 -4.62 2.77
N CYS A 55 -10.67 -5.61 1.99
CA CYS A 55 -9.38 -5.56 1.28
C CYS A 55 -9.70 -5.18 -0.16
N SER A 56 -9.29 -4.00 -0.59
CA SER A 56 -9.55 -3.56 -1.97
C SER A 56 -8.63 -2.44 -2.40
N SER A 57 -8.21 -2.50 -3.65
CA SER A 57 -7.45 -1.48 -4.35
C SER A 57 -8.00 -1.21 -5.75
N VAL A 58 -7.68 -0.05 -6.31
CA VAL A 58 -7.92 0.23 -7.74
C VAL A 58 -6.82 -0.45 -8.56
N ILE A 59 -7.19 -1.06 -9.68
CA ILE A 59 -6.22 -1.71 -10.57
C ILE A 59 -5.47 -0.64 -11.36
N GLY A 60 -4.15 -0.58 -11.16
CA GLY A 60 -3.26 0.32 -11.89
C GLY A 60 -3.43 1.80 -11.53
N LEU A 61 -2.68 2.65 -12.23
CA LEU A 61 -2.70 4.10 -12.07
C LEU A 61 -3.81 4.74 -12.92
N ASP A 62 -4.78 5.41 -12.29
CA ASP A 62 -5.94 6.02 -12.96
C ASP A 62 -5.81 7.54 -13.20
N TYR A 63 -4.73 8.17 -12.74
CA TYR A 63 -4.43 9.61 -12.88
C TYR A 63 -5.49 10.55 -12.27
N THR A 64 -6.20 10.11 -11.24
CA THR A 64 -7.21 10.91 -10.52
C THR A 64 -6.70 11.51 -9.19
N GLY A 65 -5.41 11.37 -8.91
CA GLY A 65 -4.79 11.82 -7.66
C GLY A 65 -4.67 10.70 -6.62
N PRO A 66 -5.08 10.91 -5.36
CA PRO A 66 -5.00 9.88 -4.31
C PRO A 66 -5.84 8.65 -4.67
N GLN A 67 -5.20 7.50 -4.86
CA GLN A 67 -5.88 6.23 -5.06
C GLN A 67 -6.00 5.49 -3.73
N VAL A 68 -7.23 5.27 -3.28
CA VAL A 68 -7.49 4.70 -1.96
C VAL A 68 -7.41 3.18 -2.00
N SER A 69 -6.51 2.61 -1.19
CA SER A 69 -6.51 1.18 -0.89
C SER A 69 -6.92 0.97 0.56
N THR A 70 -7.94 0.16 0.78
CA THR A 70 -8.44 -0.13 2.13
C THR A 70 -7.98 -1.50 2.58
N PHE A 71 -7.49 -1.57 3.81
CA PHE A 71 -7.17 -2.83 4.48
C PHE A 71 -7.89 -2.88 5.82
N ALA A 72 -8.82 -3.83 5.95
CA ALA A 72 -9.37 -4.21 7.24
C ALA A 72 -8.35 -5.01 8.07
N VAL A 73 -8.63 -5.22 9.35
CA VAL A 73 -7.69 -5.91 10.26
C VAL A 73 -7.47 -7.36 9.82
N GLU A 74 -8.51 -8.01 9.34
CA GLU A 74 -8.47 -9.36 8.76
C GLU A 74 -7.65 -9.43 7.46
N CYS A 75 -7.47 -8.30 6.77
CA CYS A 75 -6.62 -8.18 5.59
C CYS A 75 -5.14 -8.05 5.92
N ALA A 76 -4.76 -7.94 7.20
CA ALA A 76 -3.37 -7.76 7.64
C ALA A 76 -2.52 -9.05 7.50
N ILE A 77 -2.78 -9.82 6.45
CA ILE A 77 -2.01 -10.97 5.99
C ILE A 77 -1.13 -10.46 4.85
N LYS A 78 0.18 -10.69 4.94
CA LYS A 78 1.17 -10.18 3.98
C LYS A 78 0.80 -10.50 2.52
N GLY A 79 0.39 -11.75 2.24
CA GLY A 79 0.00 -12.18 0.90
C GLY A 79 -1.25 -11.47 0.36
N THR A 80 -2.23 -11.15 1.22
CA THR A 80 -3.40 -10.35 0.83
C THR A 80 -3.00 -8.94 0.46
N ILE A 81 -2.10 -8.31 1.25
CA ILE A 81 -1.60 -6.98 0.90
C ILE A 81 -0.81 -7.00 -0.41
N ILE A 82 0.01 -8.04 -0.66
CA ILE A 82 0.70 -8.21 -1.95
C ILE A 82 -0.29 -8.42 -3.12
N HIS A 83 -1.45 -9.05 -2.88
CA HIS A 83 -2.47 -9.21 -3.93
C HIS A 83 -3.10 -7.88 -4.35
N GLU A 84 -3.32 -6.98 -3.39
CA GLU A 84 -3.96 -5.68 -3.62
C GLU A 84 -3.00 -4.58 -4.12
N LEU A 85 -1.69 -4.74 -3.89
CA LEU A 85 -0.64 -3.79 -4.27
C LEU A 85 0.08 -4.22 -5.55
#